data_AF-E8X2E3-F1
#
_entry.id   AF-E8X2E3-F1
#
_cell.length_a   1.000
_cell.length_b   1.000
_cell.length_c   1.000
_cell.angle_alpha   90.00
_cell.angle_beta   90.00
_cell.angle_gamma   90.00
#
_symmetry.space_group_name_H-M   'P 1'
#
loop_
_entity.id
_entity.type
_entity.pdbx_description
1 polymer ?
#
loop_
_entity_poly.entity_id
_entity_poly.type
_entity_poly.pdbx_seq_one_letter_code
_entity_poly.pdbx_strand_id
1 'polypeptide(L)'
;MMHEVAKMRYWWVNQNQTYRQELEGHYLWSPKRSASGSKNPFYEFMRELAPGDLVFSFVDTRIAAIGVVASFCEESPKPAEFGRIGMNWEAVGWRASVRFTRLQREVRPKDHIDLLRTTLPLRYSPLQDSGNGNQGVYLTRVPELMAQALMGLIGIQAEDIARTAMTELGPPEAQSYKSDLEIWEHHIEQTIETAPDIPETDRQSLIIARRGQGLFKQRVSQVERRCRITHVENPAHLRASHCKPWRDSNNEERLNGENGLLLTPSIDHLFDRGFISFEQSGLLIISPVAHLPSLERMGVATHGRLNVGTFTEGQHHFLEYHRNSVLLRAAVSGSS
;
A
#
# COMPACT_ATOMS: atom_id res chain seq x y z
N MET A 1 -23.99 -17.90 7.64
CA MET A 1 -22.63 -17.49 7.24
C MET A 1 -22.44 -16.07 7.73
N MET A 2 -21.71 -15.88 8.83
CA MET A 2 -21.30 -14.54 9.24
C MET A 2 -20.22 -14.11 8.25
N HIS A 3 -20.51 -13.11 7.42
CA HIS A 3 -19.46 -12.39 6.73
C HIS A 3 -18.60 -11.75 7.82
N GLU A 4 -17.39 -12.27 8.03
CA GLU A 4 -16.39 -11.56 8.82
C GLU A 4 -16.03 -10.32 8.00
N VAL A 5 -16.74 -9.22 8.27
CA VAL A 5 -16.47 -7.92 7.67
C VAL A 5 -15.07 -7.54 8.10
N ALA A 6 -14.19 -7.22 7.15
CA ALA A 6 -12.86 -6.71 7.45
C ALA A 6 -12.99 -5.59 8.49
N LYS A 7 -12.28 -5.73 9.62
CA LYS A 7 -12.39 -4.78 10.73
C LYS A 7 -11.93 -3.40 10.27
N MET A 8 -12.84 -2.42 10.28
CA MET A 8 -12.52 -1.02 9.98
C MET A 8 -11.39 -0.52 10.88
N ARG A 9 -10.39 0.13 10.29
CA ARG A 9 -9.31 0.79 11.02
C ARG A 9 -9.47 2.30 10.95
N TYR A 10 -8.85 2.96 11.92
CA TYR A 10 -8.92 4.39 12.09
C TYR A 10 -7.51 4.97 11.97
N TRP A 11 -7.43 6.09 11.28
CA TRP A 11 -6.20 6.77 10.96
C TRP A 11 -6.31 8.25 11.30
N TRP A 12 -5.17 8.84 11.58
CA TRP A 12 -5.03 10.27 11.78
C TRP A 12 -4.01 10.79 10.78
N VAL A 13 -4.36 11.83 10.04
CA VAL A 13 -3.45 12.51 9.11
C VAL A 13 -3.26 13.97 9.49
N ASN A 14 -2.01 14.41 9.59
CA ASN A 14 -1.65 15.82 9.73
C ASN A 14 -1.44 16.45 8.35
N GLN A 15 -2.27 17.43 7.98
CA GLN A 15 -2.28 18.00 6.64
C GLN A 15 -1.97 19.50 6.59
N ASN A 16 -1.29 20.06 7.59
CA ASN A 16 -1.00 21.51 7.68
C ASN A 16 -0.36 22.13 6.42
N GLN A 17 0.34 21.34 5.60
CA GLN A 17 1.02 21.85 4.38
C GLN A 17 0.26 21.57 3.08
N THR A 18 -0.58 20.53 3.04
CA THR A 18 -1.17 19.96 1.81
C THR A 18 -2.69 19.77 1.90
N TYR A 19 -3.34 20.29 2.95
CA TYR A 19 -4.76 20.09 3.23
C TYR A 19 -5.66 20.38 2.02
N ARG A 20 -5.51 21.54 1.37
CA ARG A 20 -6.40 21.89 0.24
C ARG A 20 -6.26 20.90 -0.92
N GLN A 21 -5.03 20.59 -1.30
CA GLN A 21 -4.74 19.70 -2.43
C GLN A 21 -5.21 18.28 -2.16
N GLU A 22 -4.92 17.73 -0.97
CA GLU A 22 -5.32 16.36 -0.61
C GLU A 22 -6.84 16.22 -0.45
N LEU A 23 -7.51 17.24 0.11
CA LEU A 23 -8.96 17.22 0.30
C LEU A 23 -9.72 17.35 -1.02
N GLU A 24 -9.31 18.28 -1.89
CA GLU A 24 -9.92 18.52 -3.20
C GLU A 24 -9.55 17.42 -4.21
N GLY A 25 -8.34 16.89 -4.12
CA GLY A 25 -7.86 15.78 -4.95
C GLY A 25 -8.37 14.40 -4.52
N HIS A 26 -8.98 14.29 -3.34
CA HIS A 26 -9.47 13.04 -2.76
C HIS A 26 -8.39 11.95 -2.67
N TYR A 27 -7.22 12.31 -2.14
CA TYR A 27 -6.13 11.36 -1.91
C TYR A 27 -5.30 11.72 -0.68
N LEU A 28 -4.55 10.74 -0.19
CA LEU A 28 -3.39 10.93 0.65
C LEU A 28 -2.14 10.63 -0.17
N TRP A 29 -1.06 11.39 0.05
CA TRP A 29 0.23 11.16 -0.59
C TRP A 29 1.39 11.47 0.36
N SER A 30 2.38 10.59 0.40
CA SER A 30 3.64 10.84 1.12
C SER A 30 4.84 10.35 0.32
N PRO A 31 6.04 10.93 0.49
CA PRO A 31 7.25 10.30 -0.02
C PRO A 31 7.47 8.93 0.66
N LYS A 32 8.26 8.04 0.05
CA LYS A 32 8.59 6.74 0.68
C LYS A 32 9.61 6.91 1.81
N ARG A 33 10.48 7.91 1.69
CA ARG A 33 11.56 8.20 2.64
C ARG A 33 11.53 9.65 3.10
N SER A 34 12.20 9.92 4.22
CA SER A 34 12.46 11.28 4.67
C SER A 34 13.44 12.01 3.74
N ALA A 35 13.58 13.32 3.91
CA ALA A 35 14.57 14.12 3.18
C ALA A 35 16.02 13.64 3.40
N SER A 36 16.31 12.91 4.49
CA SER A 36 17.63 12.33 4.75
C SER A 36 17.78 10.89 4.20
N GLY A 37 16.81 10.40 3.44
CA GLY A 37 16.77 9.04 2.89
C GLY A 37 16.41 7.94 3.91
N SER A 38 16.14 8.31 5.17
CA SER A 38 15.77 7.35 6.21
C SER A 38 14.31 6.93 6.09
N LYS A 39 14.00 5.71 6.57
CA LYS A 39 12.60 5.26 6.70
C LYS A 39 11.88 6.12 7.72
N ASN A 40 10.66 6.54 7.40
CA ASN A 40 9.78 7.26 8.31
C ASN A 40 8.53 6.40 8.60
N PRO A 41 8.32 5.94 9.85
CA PRO A 41 7.14 5.17 10.23
C PRO A 41 5.81 5.78 9.77
N PHE A 42 5.70 7.11 9.79
CA PHE A 42 4.47 7.82 9.43
C PHE A 42 4.18 7.84 7.91
N TYR A 43 5.19 7.58 7.08
CA TYR A 43 4.98 7.35 5.64
C TYR A 43 4.72 5.86 5.37
N GLU A 44 5.37 4.98 6.13
CA GLU A 44 5.20 3.53 6.02
C GLU A 44 3.76 3.08 6.32
N PHE A 45 3.07 3.78 7.23
CA PHE A 45 1.66 3.52 7.54
C PHE A 45 0.71 3.72 6.35
N MET A 46 1.11 4.48 5.31
CA MET A 46 0.32 4.58 4.07
C MET A 46 0.03 3.20 3.49
N ARG A 47 1.03 2.31 3.52
CA ARG A 47 0.95 0.94 2.97
C ARG A 47 -0.08 0.06 3.67
N GLU A 48 -0.57 0.48 4.83
CA GLU A 48 -1.59 -0.24 5.57
C GLU A 48 -2.99 0.36 5.42
N LEU A 49 -3.18 1.45 4.66
CA LEU A 49 -4.51 1.95 4.32
C LEU A 49 -5.28 0.91 3.48
N ALA A 50 -6.53 0.66 3.83
CA ALA A 50 -7.43 -0.20 3.04
C ALA A 50 -8.79 0.46 2.83
N PRO A 51 -9.49 0.09 1.73
CA PRO A 51 -10.86 0.53 1.50
C PRO A 51 -11.76 0.34 2.72
N GLY A 52 -12.54 1.37 3.06
CA GLY A 52 -13.45 1.40 4.19
C GLY A 52 -12.82 1.87 5.52
N ASP A 53 -11.49 2.01 5.61
CA ASP A 53 -10.87 2.64 6.76
C ASP A 53 -11.28 4.13 6.86
N LEU A 54 -11.32 4.66 8.09
CA LEU A 54 -11.60 6.07 8.36
C LEU A 54 -10.34 6.86 8.69
N VAL A 55 -10.27 8.10 8.19
CA VAL A 55 -9.14 9.02 8.37
C VAL A 55 -9.63 10.33 8.99
N PHE A 56 -9.15 10.68 10.18
CA PHE A 56 -9.33 12.00 10.77
C PHE A 56 -8.32 12.98 10.18
N SER A 57 -8.80 14.00 9.47
CA SER A 57 -7.98 15.05 8.87
C SER A 57 -7.71 16.16 9.87
N PHE A 58 -6.46 16.26 10.33
CA PHE A 58 -6.01 17.25 11.29
C PHE A 58 -5.23 18.38 10.62
N VAL A 59 -5.75 19.60 10.74
CA VAL A 59 -5.18 20.83 10.18
C VAL A 59 -5.45 22.00 11.12
N ASP A 60 -4.52 22.92 11.27
CA ASP A 60 -4.67 24.14 12.10
C ASP A 60 -5.19 23.86 13.52
N THR A 61 -4.68 22.77 14.11
CA THR A 61 -5.04 22.26 15.46
C THR A 61 -6.45 21.66 15.59
N ARG A 62 -7.15 21.44 14.48
CA ARG A 62 -8.53 20.96 14.44
C ARG A 62 -8.66 19.71 13.58
N ILE A 63 -9.67 18.90 13.88
CA ILE A 63 -10.16 17.89 12.95
C ILE A 63 -11.19 18.57 12.07
N ALA A 64 -10.84 18.77 10.79
CA ALA A 64 -11.64 19.55 9.84
C ALA A 64 -12.44 18.68 8.86
N ALA A 65 -12.03 17.41 8.69
CA ALA A 65 -12.71 16.46 7.81
C ALA A 65 -12.56 15.02 8.31
N ILE A 66 -13.44 14.14 7.84
CA ILE A 66 -13.27 12.68 7.91
C ILE A 66 -13.16 12.16 6.47
N GLY A 67 -12.14 11.35 6.22
CA GLY A 67 -11.94 10.63 4.98
C GLY A 67 -12.36 9.18 5.10
N VAL A 68 -12.96 8.63 4.03
CA VAL A 68 -13.14 7.20 3.84
C VAL A 68 -12.12 6.74 2.80
N VAL A 69 -11.23 5.83 3.17
CA VAL A 69 -10.26 5.27 2.23
C VAL A 69 -11.01 4.49 1.16
N ALA A 70 -10.69 4.74 -0.11
CA ALA A 70 -11.35 4.16 -1.27
C ALA A 70 -10.44 3.19 -2.06
N SER A 71 -9.14 3.21 -1.83
CA SER A 71 -8.18 2.30 -2.47
C SER A 71 -7.17 1.78 -1.46
N PHE A 72 -6.53 0.65 -1.80
CA PHE A 72 -5.26 0.30 -1.18
C PHE A 72 -4.18 1.30 -1.58
N CYS A 73 -3.09 1.29 -0.82
CA CYS A 73 -1.91 2.09 -1.16
C CYS A 73 -1.23 1.57 -2.42
N GLU A 74 -0.79 2.50 -3.26
CA GLU A 74 0.04 2.22 -4.42
C GLU A 74 1.20 3.20 -4.53
N GLU A 75 2.19 2.87 -5.36
CA GLU A 75 3.24 3.81 -5.70
C GLU A 75 2.71 4.80 -6.73
N SER A 76 2.98 6.09 -6.53
CA SER A 76 2.54 7.13 -7.45
C SER A 76 3.57 8.27 -7.50
N PRO A 77 3.80 8.87 -8.68
CA PRO A 77 4.57 10.10 -8.79
C PRO A 77 4.05 11.19 -7.85
N LYS A 78 4.91 12.13 -7.50
CA LYS A 78 4.50 13.31 -6.74
C LYS A 78 3.44 14.09 -7.54
N PRO A 79 2.26 14.41 -6.95
CA PRO A 79 1.23 15.16 -7.64
C PRO A 79 1.74 16.53 -8.11
N ALA A 80 1.45 16.88 -9.36
CA ALA A 80 1.99 18.08 -10.00
C ALA A 80 1.51 19.38 -9.30
N GLU A 81 0.29 19.36 -8.76
CA GLU A 81 -0.34 20.45 -8.02
C GLU A 81 0.37 20.80 -6.70
N PHE A 82 1.23 19.93 -6.19
CA PHE A 82 2.05 20.25 -5.02
C PHE A 82 3.11 21.30 -5.33
N GLY A 83 3.49 21.49 -6.61
CA GLY A 83 4.46 22.51 -7.02
C GLY A 83 5.74 22.49 -6.16
N ARG A 84 6.03 23.60 -5.47
CA ARG A 84 7.18 23.74 -4.55
C ARG A 84 6.93 23.22 -3.12
N ILE A 85 5.70 22.83 -2.77
CA ILE A 85 5.37 22.26 -1.46
C ILE A 85 6.10 20.91 -1.35
N GLY A 86 6.85 20.72 -0.27
CA GLY A 86 7.68 19.53 -0.10
C GLY A 86 8.76 19.41 -1.17
N MET A 87 9.51 20.48 -1.44
CA MET A 87 10.65 20.50 -2.39
C MET A 87 11.71 19.41 -2.12
N ASN A 88 11.77 18.88 -0.89
CA ASN A 88 12.67 17.81 -0.49
C ASN A 88 12.03 16.41 -0.59
N TRP A 89 10.80 16.29 -1.11
CA TRP A 89 10.14 15.00 -1.29
C TRP A 89 10.60 14.31 -2.57
N GLU A 90 10.70 12.99 -2.50
CA GLU A 90 11.05 12.15 -3.64
C GLU A 90 10.02 12.30 -4.79
N ALA A 91 10.46 12.02 -6.02
CA ALA A 91 9.62 12.08 -7.20
C ALA A 91 8.52 11.01 -7.22
N VAL A 92 8.69 9.93 -6.45
CA VAL A 92 7.74 8.81 -6.32
C VAL A 92 7.47 8.58 -4.84
N GLY A 93 6.19 8.47 -4.49
CA GLY A 93 5.70 8.29 -3.13
C GLY A 93 4.66 7.19 -3.02
N TRP A 94 4.04 7.11 -1.85
CA TRP A 94 2.85 6.34 -1.55
C TRP A 94 1.61 7.19 -1.80
N ARG A 95 0.58 6.59 -2.41
CA ARG A 95 -0.73 7.22 -2.63
C ARG A 95 -1.86 6.28 -2.26
N ALA A 96 -2.92 6.82 -1.69
CA ALA A 96 -4.20 6.13 -1.54
C ALA A 96 -5.33 7.12 -1.82
N SER A 97 -6.37 6.67 -2.53
CA SER A 97 -7.58 7.46 -2.75
C SER A 97 -8.39 7.54 -1.45
N VAL A 98 -8.81 8.75 -1.08
CA VAL A 98 -9.56 9.01 0.15
C VAL A 98 -10.68 10.01 -0.12
N ARG A 99 -11.92 9.58 0.09
CA ARG A 99 -13.10 10.42 -0.07
C ARG A 99 -13.32 11.23 1.20
N PHE A 100 -12.86 12.48 1.19
CA PHE A 100 -13.02 13.40 2.31
C PHE A 100 -14.38 14.09 2.35
N THR A 101 -14.95 14.16 3.55
CA THR A 101 -16.14 14.94 3.87
C THR A 101 -15.77 15.99 4.93
N ARG A 102 -15.96 17.27 4.60
CA ARG A 102 -15.74 18.38 5.53
C ARG A 102 -16.72 18.34 6.69
N LEU A 103 -16.22 18.58 7.90
CA LEU A 103 -17.04 18.63 9.09
C LEU A 103 -17.70 19.99 9.23
N GLN A 104 -18.98 20.00 9.62
CA GLN A 104 -19.67 21.24 9.98
C GLN A 104 -19.20 21.76 11.34
N ARG A 105 -18.87 20.84 12.25
CA ARG A 105 -18.33 21.11 13.57
C ARG A 105 -16.90 20.59 13.66
N GLU A 106 -15.94 21.49 13.55
CA GLU A 106 -14.53 21.17 13.73
C GLU A 106 -14.20 20.99 15.21
N VAL A 107 -13.65 19.83 15.57
CA VAL A 107 -13.22 19.54 16.93
C VAL A 107 -11.78 19.97 17.10
N ARG A 108 -11.47 20.69 18.17
CA ARG A 108 -10.09 20.98 18.59
C ARG A 108 -9.69 19.96 19.67
N PRO A 109 -8.89 18.91 19.35
CA PRO A 109 -8.65 17.78 20.26
C PRO A 109 -7.99 18.20 21.59
N LYS A 110 -7.20 19.26 21.57
CA LYS A 110 -6.59 19.84 22.77
C LYS A 110 -7.60 20.27 23.82
N ASP A 111 -8.77 20.77 23.41
CA ASP A 111 -9.83 21.21 24.33
C ASP A 111 -10.52 20.02 25.03
N HIS A 112 -10.26 18.80 24.55
CA HIS A 112 -10.83 17.56 25.05
C HIS A 112 -9.76 16.57 25.50
N ILE A 113 -8.55 17.05 25.78
CA ILE A 113 -7.43 16.16 26.12
C ILE A 113 -7.69 15.33 27.37
N ASP A 114 -8.46 15.82 28.35
CA ASP A 114 -8.78 15.04 29.55
C ASP A 114 -9.59 13.77 29.24
N LEU A 115 -10.40 13.79 28.18
CA LEU A 115 -11.09 12.61 27.66
C LEU A 115 -10.16 11.73 26.82
N LEU A 116 -9.32 12.35 25.98
CA LEU A 116 -8.51 11.62 25.00
C LEU A 116 -7.24 11.01 25.58
N ARG A 117 -6.67 11.57 26.66
CA ARG A 117 -5.34 11.22 27.19
C ARG A 117 -5.18 9.73 27.48
N THR A 118 -6.19 9.10 28.08
CA THR A 118 -6.16 7.66 28.41
C THR A 118 -6.33 6.74 27.20
N THR A 119 -6.68 7.30 26.04
CA THR A 119 -6.87 6.56 24.78
C THR A 119 -5.70 6.71 23.81
N LEU A 120 -4.72 7.58 24.13
CA LEU A 120 -3.55 7.80 23.29
C LEU A 120 -2.68 6.52 23.21
N PRO A 121 -2.18 6.15 22.02
CA PRO A 121 -1.29 5.01 21.91
C PRO A 121 0.09 5.34 22.51
N LEU A 122 0.74 4.35 23.14
CA LEU A 122 2.07 4.52 23.74
C LEU A 122 3.17 4.87 22.70
N ARG A 123 2.99 4.44 21.45
CA ARG A 123 3.90 4.72 20.33
C ARG A 123 3.12 5.32 19.18
N TYR A 124 3.79 6.19 18.43
CA TYR A 124 3.24 6.83 17.23
C TYR A 124 1.95 7.63 17.50
N SER A 125 1.78 8.16 18.71
CA SER A 125 0.61 8.98 19.04
C SER A 125 0.51 10.23 18.17
N PRO A 126 -0.68 10.56 17.64
CA PRO A 126 -0.88 11.81 16.91
C PRO A 126 -0.80 13.04 17.82
N LEU A 127 -1.08 12.88 19.11
CA LEU A 127 -1.11 13.94 20.11
C LEU A 127 -0.14 13.67 21.26
N GLN A 128 0.34 14.72 21.89
CA GLN A 128 1.02 14.69 23.19
C GLN A 128 0.00 14.60 24.32
N ASP A 129 0.44 14.25 25.53
CA ASP A 129 -0.41 14.26 26.74
C ASP A 129 -0.98 15.64 27.08
N SER A 130 -0.36 16.70 26.56
CA SER A 130 -0.79 18.09 26.63
C SER A 130 -1.89 18.45 25.60
N GLY A 131 -2.22 17.54 24.69
CA GLY A 131 -3.17 17.73 23.60
C GLY A 131 -2.59 18.45 22.38
N ASN A 132 -1.32 18.82 22.39
CA ASN A 132 -0.65 19.37 21.22
C ASN A 132 -0.45 18.26 20.16
N GLY A 133 -0.65 18.60 18.88
CA GLY A 133 -0.30 17.71 17.77
C GLY A 133 1.20 17.48 17.68
N ASN A 134 1.61 16.24 17.43
CA ASN A 134 3.02 15.91 17.23
C ASN A 134 3.50 16.38 15.85
N GLN A 135 4.63 17.09 15.85
CA GLN A 135 5.32 17.49 14.63
C GLN A 135 5.96 16.27 13.95
N GLY A 136 6.01 16.27 12.62
CA GLY A 136 6.62 15.17 11.84
C GLY A 136 5.77 13.90 11.73
N VAL A 137 4.63 13.83 12.41
CA VAL A 137 3.58 12.83 12.11
C VAL A 137 2.91 13.26 10.81
N TYR A 138 2.91 12.38 9.81
CA TYR A 138 2.04 12.51 8.64
C TYR A 138 0.78 11.68 8.84
N LEU A 139 0.88 10.35 8.74
CA LEU A 139 -0.21 9.41 8.97
C LEU A 139 0.13 8.51 10.16
N THR A 140 -0.84 8.21 11.03
CA THR A 140 -0.66 7.21 12.11
C THR A 140 -1.97 6.52 12.45
N ARG A 141 -1.86 5.30 13.01
CA ARG A 141 -3.02 4.52 13.44
C ARG A 141 -3.63 5.11 14.71
N VAL A 142 -4.96 5.17 14.73
CA VAL A 142 -5.76 5.62 15.87
C VAL A 142 -6.36 4.39 16.57
N PRO A 143 -6.15 4.22 17.89
CA PRO A 143 -6.83 3.18 18.66
C PRO A 143 -8.35 3.32 18.58
N GLU A 144 -9.06 2.21 18.59
CA GLU A 144 -10.52 2.18 18.45
C GLU A 144 -11.23 3.04 19.52
N LEU A 145 -10.78 2.99 20.77
CA LEU A 145 -11.31 3.84 21.85
C LEU A 145 -11.10 5.33 21.60
N MET A 146 -9.95 5.70 21.05
CA MET A 146 -9.67 7.10 20.69
C MET A 146 -10.56 7.55 19.53
N ALA A 147 -10.72 6.70 18.51
CA ALA A 147 -11.61 6.98 17.38
C ALA A 147 -13.06 7.16 17.81
N GLN A 148 -13.57 6.29 18.69
CA GLN A 148 -14.91 6.41 19.27
C GLN A 148 -15.08 7.72 20.05
N ALA A 149 -14.08 8.10 20.87
CA ALA A 149 -14.11 9.37 21.59
C ALA A 149 -14.15 10.58 20.63
N LEU A 150 -13.32 10.58 19.58
CA LEU A 150 -13.31 11.63 18.56
C LEU A 150 -14.63 11.71 17.80
N MET A 151 -15.18 10.58 17.37
CA MET A 151 -16.48 10.51 16.71
C MET A 151 -17.60 11.06 17.60
N GLY A 152 -17.61 10.70 18.89
CA GLY A 152 -18.57 11.23 19.86
C GLY A 152 -18.46 12.75 20.05
N LEU A 153 -17.25 13.32 20.00
CA LEU A 153 -17.03 14.77 20.06
C LEU A 153 -17.52 15.49 18.79
N ILE A 154 -17.35 14.86 17.62
CA ILE A 154 -17.80 15.39 16.32
C ILE A 154 -19.34 15.30 16.23
N GLY A 155 -19.91 14.19 16.68
CA GLY A 155 -21.34 13.91 16.70
C GLY A 155 -21.84 13.14 15.47
N ILE A 156 -23.13 13.29 15.18
CA ILE A 156 -23.87 12.44 14.22
C ILE A 156 -23.26 12.41 12.81
N GLN A 157 -22.60 13.50 12.38
CA GLN A 157 -21.94 13.52 11.07
C GLN A 157 -20.85 12.45 10.96
N ALA A 158 -20.09 12.20 12.03
CA ALA A 158 -19.05 11.17 12.03
C ALA A 158 -19.65 9.75 12.02
N GLU A 159 -20.74 9.55 12.75
CA GLU A 159 -21.48 8.27 12.77
C GLU A 159 -22.08 7.95 11.40
N ASP A 160 -22.66 8.96 10.73
CA ASP A 160 -23.22 8.81 9.39
C ASP A 160 -22.13 8.45 8.37
N ILE A 161 -20.98 9.12 8.40
CA ILE A 161 -19.83 8.80 7.54
C ILE A 161 -19.34 7.37 7.80
N ALA A 162 -19.20 6.97 9.06
CA ALA A 162 -18.77 5.62 9.42
C ALA A 162 -19.76 4.55 8.94
N ARG A 163 -21.06 4.79 9.12
CA ARG A 163 -22.12 3.87 8.67
C ARG A 163 -22.13 3.76 7.15
N THR A 164 -22.04 4.88 6.43
CA THR A 164 -21.96 4.90 4.97
C THR A 164 -20.73 4.12 4.49
N ALA A 165 -19.56 4.35 5.11
CA ALA A 165 -18.35 3.60 4.81
C ALA A 165 -18.55 2.09 4.97
N MET A 166 -19.25 1.64 6.03
CA MET A 166 -19.57 0.22 6.25
C MET A 166 -20.56 -0.34 5.23
N THR A 167 -21.54 0.44 4.78
CA THR A 167 -22.55 -0.01 3.79
C THR A 167 -22.03 0.03 2.36
N GLU A 168 -21.12 0.96 2.06
CA GLU A 168 -20.43 1.10 0.77
C GLU A 168 -19.22 0.16 0.64
N LEU A 169 -18.96 -0.73 1.61
CA LEU A 169 -18.04 -1.89 1.50
C LEU A 169 -18.45 -2.91 0.41
N GLY A 170 -19.34 -2.54 -0.51
CA GLY A 170 -19.42 -3.20 -1.80
C GLY A 170 -18.07 -3.07 -2.53
N PRO A 171 -17.81 -3.89 -3.57
CA PRO A 171 -16.63 -3.67 -4.39
C PRO A 171 -16.64 -2.19 -4.77
N PRO A 172 -15.54 -1.43 -4.59
CA PRO A 172 -15.47 -0.08 -5.09
C PRO A 172 -16.00 -0.16 -6.50
N GLU A 173 -17.00 0.65 -6.85
CA GLU A 173 -17.44 0.75 -8.24
C GLU A 173 -16.15 0.73 -9.05
N ALA A 174 -16.03 -0.26 -9.93
CA ALA A 174 -14.89 -0.43 -10.79
C ALA A 174 -14.90 0.74 -11.78
N GLN A 175 -14.74 1.95 -11.27
CA GLN A 175 -14.35 3.14 -11.95
C GLN A 175 -12.91 2.88 -12.32
N SER A 176 -12.76 2.10 -13.40
CA SER A 176 -12.10 2.43 -14.66
C SER A 176 -11.26 3.72 -14.67
N TYR A 177 -10.50 3.97 -13.62
CA TYR A 177 -9.26 4.71 -13.71
C TYR A 177 -8.22 3.63 -13.90
N LYS A 178 -7.55 3.63 -15.05
CA LYS A 178 -6.23 2.99 -15.12
C LYS A 178 -5.47 3.54 -13.92
N SER A 179 -5.06 2.65 -13.03
CA SER A 179 -4.25 3.05 -11.87
C SER A 179 -3.07 3.91 -12.36
N ASP A 180 -2.62 4.86 -11.55
CA ASP A 180 -1.44 5.67 -11.88
C ASP A 180 -0.25 4.77 -12.27
N LEU A 181 -0.18 3.59 -11.63
CA LEU A 181 0.75 2.51 -11.94
C LEU A 181 0.66 2.01 -13.39
N GLU A 182 -0.54 1.68 -13.89
CA GLU A 182 -0.72 1.19 -15.26
C GLU A 182 -0.31 2.23 -16.31
N ILE A 183 -0.61 3.50 -16.03
CA ILE A 183 -0.21 4.63 -16.88
C ILE A 183 1.31 4.76 -16.90
N TRP A 184 1.94 4.71 -15.72
CA TRP A 184 3.39 4.79 -15.58
C TRP A 184 4.10 3.64 -16.30
N GLU A 185 3.64 2.41 -16.10
CA GLU A 185 4.19 1.24 -16.79
C GLU A 185 4.04 1.33 -18.31
N HIS A 186 2.91 1.84 -18.80
CA HIS A 186 2.71 2.06 -20.23
C HIS A 186 3.68 3.10 -20.79
N HIS A 187 3.97 4.16 -20.05
CA HIS A 187 4.97 5.14 -20.45
C HIS A 187 6.39 4.54 -20.52
N ILE A 188 6.75 3.68 -19.57
CA ILE A 188 8.02 2.94 -19.60
C ILE A 188 8.06 1.99 -20.81
N GLU A 189 6.96 1.31 -21.12
CA GLU A 189 6.85 0.42 -22.29
C GLU A 189 7.10 1.18 -23.59
N GLN A 190 6.46 2.34 -23.77
CA GLN A 190 6.69 3.22 -24.93
C GLN A 190 8.12 3.74 -25.01
N THR A 191 8.73 4.06 -23.87
CA THR A 191 10.13 4.50 -23.81
C THR A 191 11.07 3.39 -24.27
N ILE A 192 10.83 2.14 -23.86
CA ILE A 192 11.61 0.98 -24.30
C ILE A 192 11.39 0.72 -25.79
N GLU A 193 10.15 0.77 -26.27
CA GLU A 193 9.78 0.53 -27.67
C GLU A 193 10.49 1.50 -28.64
N THR A 194 10.70 2.75 -28.21
CA THR A 194 11.32 3.80 -29.02
C THR A 194 12.81 4.00 -28.74
N ALA A 195 13.42 3.22 -27.83
CA ALA A 195 14.82 3.34 -27.46
C ALA A 195 15.75 2.94 -28.63
N PRO A 196 16.54 3.88 -29.20
CA PRO A 196 17.35 3.61 -30.40
C PRO A 196 18.61 2.77 -30.09
N ASP A 197 19.04 2.75 -28.84
CA ASP A 197 20.23 2.06 -28.32
C ASP A 197 19.96 0.60 -27.94
N ILE A 198 18.70 0.16 -27.94
CA ILE A 198 18.30 -1.22 -27.64
C ILE A 198 17.91 -1.93 -28.94
N PRO A 199 18.49 -3.10 -29.27
CA PRO A 199 18.06 -3.89 -30.44
C PRO A 199 16.56 -4.24 -30.38
N GLU A 200 15.89 -4.34 -31.53
CA GLU A 200 14.46 -4.63 -31.61
C GLU A 200 14.05 -5.91 -30.87
N THR A 201 14.85 -6.98 -30.98
CA THR A 201 14.61 -8.25 -30.29
C THR A 201 14.66 -8.11 -28.77
N ASP A 202 15.52 -7.22 -28.28
CA ASP A 202 15.69 -6.96 -26.86
C ASP A 202 14.54 -6.08 -26.34
N ARG A 203 14.10 -5.09 -27.12
CA ARG A 203 12.89 -4.31 -26.84
C ARG A 203 11.67 -5.21 -26.69
N GLN A 204 11.44 -6.10 -27.66
CA GLN A 204 10.33 -7.07 -27.59
C GLN A 204 10.42 -7.97 -26.37
N SER A 205 11.62 -8.46 -26.05
CA SER A 205 11.84 -9.30 -24.87
C SER A 205 11.53 -8.56 -23.57
N LEU A 206 11.94 -7.29 -23.45
CA LEU A 206 11.65 -6.43 -22.30
C LEU A 206 10.15 -6.13 -22.15
N ILE A 207 9.45 -5.88 -23.25
CA ILE A 207 8.00 -5.62 -23.27
C ILE A 207 7.22 -6.89 -22.90
N ILE A 208 7.57 -8.04 -23.48
CA ILE A 208 6.94 -9.33 -23.17
C ILE A 208 7.18 -9.73 -21.70
N ALA A 209 8.36 -9.40 -21.14
CA ALA A 209 8.67 -9.66 -19.75
C ALA A 209 7.69 -8.98 -18.79
N ARG A 210 7.18 -7.78 -19.10
CA ARG A 210 6.14 -7.10 -18.30
C ARG A 210 4.91 -7.98 -18.06
N ARG A 211 4.55 -8.84 -19.02
CA ARG A 211 3.40 -9.76 -18.93
C ARG A 211 3.75 -11.11 -18.30
N GLY A 212 4.97 -11.26 -17.78
CA GLY A 212 5.46 -12.50 -17.18
C GLY A 212 5.64 -13.65 -18.17
N GLN A 213 6.03 -13.33 -19.42
CA GLN A 213 6.15 -14.30 -20.52
C GLN A 213 7.52 -14.21 -21.23
N GLY A 214 7.68 -14.99 -22.29
CA GLY A 214 8.85 -14.93 -23.17
C GLY A 214 10.14 -15.36 -22.48
N LEU A 215 11.24 -14.70 -22.85
CA LEU A 215 12.59 -14.99 -22.35
C LEU A 215 12.68 -14.89 -20.81
N PHE A 216 11.98 -13.93 -20.21
CA PHE A 216 11.95 -13.79 -18.75
C PHE A 216 11.36 -15.05 -18.09
N LYS A 217 10.17 -15.50 -18.53
CA LYS A 217 9.55 -16.72 -17.99
C LYS A 217 10.41 -17.97 -18.21
N GLN A 218 11.08 -18.07 -19.36
CA GLN A 218 12.03 -19.16 -19.61
C GLN A 218 13.17 -19.16 -18.59
N ARG A 219 13.76 -18.00 -18.29
CA ARG A 219 14.85 -17.86 -17.30
C ARG A 219 14.38 -18.12 -15.88
N VAL A 220 13.21 -17.60 -15.49
CA VAL A 220 12.59 -17.93 -14.19
C VAL A 220 12.37 -19.43 -14.06
N SER A 221 11.99 -20.12 -15.15
CA SER A 221 11.79 -21.58 -15.16
C SER A 221 13.09 -22.40 -15.02
N GLN A 222 14.26 -21.77 -15.10
CA GLN A 222 15.55 -22.40 -14.78
C GLN A 222 15.84 -22.41 -13.27
N VAL A 223 15.18 -21.53 -12.51
CA VAL A 223 15.31 -21.38 -11.05
C VAL A 223 14.11 -22.00 -10.33
N GLU A 224 12.90 -21.73 -10.83
CA GLU A 224 11.62 -22.15 -10.28
C GLU A 224 11.00 -23.29 -11.11
N ARG A 225 10.33 -24.24 -10.44
CA ARG A 225 9.67 -25.38 -11.12
C ARG A 225 8.14 -25.34 -11.06
N ARG A 226 7.57 -24.63 -10.08
CA ARG A 226 6.13 -24.69 -9.77
C ARG A 226 5.68 -23.48 -8.99
N CYS A 227 4.37 -23.30 -8.89
CA CYS A 227 3.82 -22.33 -7.94
C CYS A 227 4.22 -22.67 -6.50
N ARG A 228 4.82 -21.70 -5.81
CA ARG A 228 5.26 -21.82 -4.42
C ARG A 228 4.10 -22.05 -3.43
N ILE A 229 2.88 -21.62 -3.78
CA ILE A 229 1.68 -21.78 -2.95
C ILE A 229 0.82 -22.96 -3.39
N THR A 230 0.42 -23.00 -4.67
CA THR A 230 -0.55 -24.01 -5.17
C THR A 230 0.10 -25.27 -5.71
N HIS A 231 1.43 -25.31 -5.82
CA HIS A 231 2.23 -26.41 -6.35
C HIS A 231 1.93 -26.82 -7.80
N VAL A 232 1.16 -26.02 -8.55
CA VAL A 232 0.95 -26.23 -9.99
C VAL A 232 2.29 -26.19 -10.73
N GLU A 233 2.58 -27.24 -11.51
CA GLU A 233 3.82 -27.43 -12.26
C GLU A 233 3.66 -27.18 -13.77
N ASN A 234 2.44 -27.28 -14.32
CA ASN A 234 2.20 -27.10 -15.75
C ASN A 234 2.44 -25.63 -16.15
N PRO A 235 3.44 -25.33 -17.01
CA PRO A 235 3.80 -23.97 -17.38
C PRO A 235 2.67 -23.18 -18.07
N ALA A 236 1.68 -23.87 -18.67
CA ALA A 236 0.52 -23.23 -19.28
C ALA A 236 -0.37 -22.51 -18.26
N HIS A 237 -0.29 -22.89 -16.97
CA HIS A 237 -1.07 -22.32 -15.88
C HIS A 237 -0.24 -21.40 -14.97
N LEU A 238 1.01 -21.12 -15.33
CA LEU A 238 1.93 -20.30 -14.55
C LEU A 238 2.27 -19.00 -15.27
N ARG A 239 2.47 -17.94 -14.50
CA ARG A 239 3.07 -16.67 -14.92
C ARG A 239 4.39 -16.50 -14.19
N ALA A 240 5.35 -15.86 -14.84
CA ALA A 240 6.54 -15.38 -14.14
C ALA A 240 6.21 -14.01 -13.54
N SER A 241 6.06 -13.94 -12.22
CA SER A 241 5.77 -12.72 -11.48
C SER A 241 7.07 -12.12 -10.99
N HIS A 242 7.32 -10.83 -11.26
CA HIS A 242 8.54 -10.16 -10.83
C HIS A 242 8.55 -9.95 -9.31
N CYS A 243 9.69 -10.23 -8.66
CA CYS A 243 9.88 -9.92 -7.24
C CYS A 243 10.08 -8.41 -7.02
N LYS A 244 11.06 -7.82 -7.70
CA LYS A 244 11.18 -6.37 -7.87
C LYS A 244 10.40 -5.99 -9.13
N PRO A 245 9.35 -5.16 -9.05
CA PRO A 245 8.47 -4.88 -10.17
C PRO A 245 9.23 -4.45 -11.43
N TRP A 246 8.68 -4.81 -12.60
CA TRP A 246 9.27 -4.49 -13.89
C TRP A 246 9.51 -2.99 -14.10
N ARG A 247 8.62 -2.14 -13.55
CA ARG A 247 8.74 -0.67 -13.62
C ARG A 247 9.94 -0.12 -12.86
N ASP A 248 10.29 -0.74 -11.74
CA ASP A 248 11.40 -0.32 -10.87
C ASP A 248 12.72 -1.03 -11.21
N SER A 249 12.66 -2.00 -12.13
CA SER A 249 13.80 -2.81 -12.57
C SER A 249 14.52 -2.17 -13.76
N ASN A 250 15.85 -2.28 -13.79
CA ASN A 250 16.64 -2.01 -14.99
C ASN A 250 16.48 -3.14 -16.02
N ASN A 251 17.03 -2.99 -17.23
CA ASN A 251 16.85 -3.97 -18.31
C ASN A 251 17.44 -5.37 -18.00
N GLU A 252 18.55 -5.45 -17.27
CA GLU A 252 19.11 -6.72 -16.82
C GLU A 252 18.17 -7.39 -15.81
N GLU A 253 17.71 -6.65 -14.80
CA GLU A 253 16.77 -7.12 -13.77
C GLU A 253 15.42 -7.54 -14.35
N ARG A 254 14.92 -6.84 -15.39
CA ARG A 254 13.66 -7.17 -16.09
C ARG A 254 13.69 -8.56 -16.74
N LEU A 255 14.88 -9.02 -17.13
CA LEU A 255 15.08 -10.33 -17.77
C LEU A 255 15.85 -11.31 -16.88
N ASN A 256 16.10 -10.98 -15.61
CA ASN A 256 16.83 -11.84 -14.68
C ASN A 256 15.90 -12.93 -14.12
N GLY A 257 16.25 -14.21 -14.28
CA GLY A 257 15.45 -15.34 -13.79
C GLY A 257 15.31 -15.40 -12.26
N GLU A 258 16.25 -14.83 -11.51
CA GLU A 258 16.15 -14.72 -10.05
C GLU A 258 15.25 -13.58 -9.59
N ASN A 259 14.89 -12.64 -10.48
CA ASN A 259 13.90 -11.60 -10.19
C ASN A 259 12.47 -12.08 -10.44
N GLY A 260 12.20 -13.38 -10.35
CA GLY A 260 10.86 -13.88 -10.57
C GLY A 260 10.52 -15.15 -9.83
N LEU A 261 9.21 -15.34 -9.64
CA LEU A 261 8.60 -16.56 -9.15
C LEU A 261 7.60 -17.07 -10.18
N LEU A 262 7.51 -18.40 -10.37
CA LEU A 262 6.39 -18.99 -11.11
C LEU A 262 5.18 -19.05 -10.20
N LEU A 263 4.08 -18.39 -10.57
CA LEU A 263 2.85 -18.33 -9.76
C LEU A 263 1.62 -18.62 -10.63
N THR A 264 0.59 -19.21 -10.04
CA THR A 264 -0.74 -19.28 -10.67
C THR A 264 -1.36 -17.87 -10.71
N PRO A 265 -2.28 -17.56 -11.65
CA PRO A 265 -2.80 -16.20 -11.80
C PRO A 265 -3.38 -15.56 -10.54
N SER A 266 -4.03 -16.36 -9.68
CA SER A 266 -4.54 -15.88 -8.38
C SER A 266 -3.42 -15.48 -7.42
N ILE A 267 -2.34 -16.25 -7.34
CA ILE A 267 -1.22 -16.00 -6.45
C ILE A 267 -0.32 -14.89 -6.98
N ASP A 268 -0.13 -14.85 -8.31
CA ASP A 268 0.49 -13.74 -9.04
C ASP A 268 -0.17 -12.41 -8.65
N HIS A 269 -1.50 -12.32 -8.75
CA HIS A 269 -2.24 -11.13 -8.34
C HIS A 269 -1.99 -10.74 -6.87
N LEU A 270 -2.04 -11.70 -5.95
CA LEU A 270 -1.83 -11.42 -4.53
C LEU A 270 -0.40 -10.96 -4.22
N PHE A 271 0.59 -11.51 -4.90
CA PHE A 271 1.99 -11.16 -4.73
C PHE A 271 2.32 -9.81 -5.38
N ASP A 272 1.91 -9.61 -6.63
CA ASP A 272 2.12 -8.38 -7.40
C ASP A 272 1.47 -7.16 -6.73
N ARG A 273 0.26 -7.33 -6.17
CA ARG A 273 -0.45 -6.29 -5.43
C ARG A 273 -0.03 -6.17 -3.96
N GLY A 274 0.96 -6.94 -3.52
CA GLY A 274 1.52 -6.84 -2.17
C GLY A 274 0.61 -7.34 -1.05
N PHE A 275 -0.40 -8.16 -1.33
CA PHE A 275 -1.21 -8.83 -0.30
C PHE A 275 -0.46 -9.99 0.36
N ILE A 276 0.50 -10.58 -0.34
CA ILE A 276 1.42 -11.57 0.20
C ILE A 276 2.87 -11.25 -0.19
N SER A 277 3.81 -11.73 0.60
CA SER A 277 5.24 -11.75 0.28
C SER A 277 5.91 -12.94 0.97
N PHE A 278 7.23 -13.04 0.91
CA PHE A 278 7.99 -14.11 1.55
C PHE A 278 9.18 -13.56 2.33
N GLU A 279 9.41 -14.12 3.51
CA GLU A 279 10.67 -13.97 4.23
C GLU A 279 11.80 -14.68 3.48
N GLN A 280 13.06 -14.33 3.79
CA GLN A 280 14.22 -15.06 3.28
C GLN A 280 14.18 -16.55 3.65
N SER A 281 13.59 -16.89 4.80
CA SER A 281 13.42 -18.26 5.30
C SER A 281 12.44 -19.12 4.49
N GLY A 282 11.70 -18.53 3.53
CA GLY A 282 10.61 -19.20 2.85
C GLY A 282 9.24 -19.02 3.52
N LEU A 283 9.18 -18.36 4.68
CA LEU A 283 7.90 -18.14 5.36
C LEU A 283 7.03 -17.15 4.60
N LEU A 284 5.77 -17.53 4.38
CA LEU A 284 4.74 -16.66 3.81
C LEU A 284 4.45 -15.49 4.77
N ILE A 285 4.43 -14.29 4.23
CA ILE A 285 3.97 -13.07 4.89
C ILE A 285 2.63 -12.71 4.29
N ILE A 286 1.59 -12.60 5.12
CA ILE A 286 0.28 -12.08 4.72
C ILE A 286 0.20 -10.62 5.17
N SER A 287 -0.20 -9.74 4.27
CA SER A 287 -0.42 -8.34 4.58
C SER A 287 -1.52 -8.16 5.63
N PRO A 288 -1.38 -7.22 6.59
CA PRO A 288 -2.43 -6.88 7.55
C PRO A 288 -3.68 -6.25 6.90
N VAL A 289 -3.64 -5.89 5.62
CA VAL A 289 -4.79 -5.36 4.87
C VAL A 289 -5.49 -6.42 4.03
N ALA A 290 -4.95 -7.64 3.97
CA ALA A 290 -5.48 -8.71 3.14
C ALA A 290 -6.80 -9.25 3.71
N HIS A 291 -7.78 -9.47 2.83
CA HIS A 291 -9.03 -10.13 3.19
C HIS A 291 -8.82 -11.64 3.25
N LEU A 292 -8.56 -12.16 4.46
CA LEU A 292 -8.20 -13.57 4.70
C LEU A 292 -9.18 -14.58 4.07
N PRO A 293 -10.52 -14.39 4.15
CA PRO A 293 -11.44 -15.32 3.51
C PRO A 293 -11.30 -15.39 1.98
N SER A 294 -10.87 -14.31 1.32
CA SER A 294 -10.58 -14.36 -0.13
C SER A 294 -9.28 -15.12 -0.41
N LEU A 295 -8.24 -14.86 0.39
CA LEU A 295 -6.95 -15.56 0.28
C LEU A 295 -7.10 -17.08 0.40
N GLU A 296 -7.89 -17.54 1.37
CA GLU A 296 -8.22 -18.97 1.53
C GLU A 296 -8.88 -19.56 0.30
N ARG A 297 -9.91 -18.89 -0.24
CA ARG A 297 -10.60 -19.32 -1.46
C ARG A 297 -9.70 -19.32 -2.69
N MET A 298 -8.63 -18.52 -2.67
CA MET A 298 -7.60 -18.46 -3.70
C MET A 298 -6.48 -19.49 -3.50
N GLY A 299 -6.55 -20.31 -2.44
CA GLY A 299 -5.60 -21.39 -2.15
C GLY A 299 -4.44 -21.00 -1.23
N VAL A 300 -4.50 -19.84 -0.57
CA VAL A 300 -3.49 -19.42 0.40
C VAL A 300 -3.88 -19.88 1.80
N ALA A 301 -3.00 -20.64 2.46
CA ALA A 301 -3.18 -20.97 3.87
C ALA A 301 -2.98 -19.72 4.73
N THR A 302 -4.05 -19.24 5.35
CA THR A 302 -4.12 -18.07 6.25
C THR A 302 -3.96 -18.45 7.73
N HIS A 303 -4.15 -19.72 8.04
CA HIS A 303 -4.06 -20.26 9.39
C HIS A 303 -2.72 -20.99 9.56
N GLY A 304 -1.91 -20.54 10.51
CA GLY A 304 -0.59 -21.11 10.80
C GLY A 304 0.53 -20.53 9.94
N ARG A 305 1.71 -21.18 10.00
CA ARG A 305 2.90 -20.76 9.25
C ARG A 305 3.06 -21.65 8.03
N LEU A 306 2.98 -21.06 6.83
CA LEU A 306 3.32 -21.73 5.58
C LEU A 306 4.78 -21.40 5.22
N ASN A 307 5.59 -22.42 4.97
CA ASN A 307 6.94 -22.28 4.42
C ASN A 307 6.97 -22.85 3.00
N VAL A 308 7.47 -22.07 2.03
CA VAL A 308 7.49 -22.44 0.60
C VAL A 308 8.85 -22.96 0.11
N GLY A 309 9.73 -23.32 1.03
CA GLY A 309 11.09 -23.74 0.78
C GLY A 309 12.07 -22.57 0.67
N THR A 310 13.30 -22.87 0.27
CA THR A 310 14.38 -21.89 0.19
C THR A 310 14.32 -21.09 -1.11
N PHE A 311 14.92 -19.90 -1.06
CA PHE A 311 15.21 -19.05 -2.21
C PHE A 311 16.72 -19.00 -2.46
N THR A 312 17.11 -18.65 -3.68
CA THR A 312 18.52 -18.39 -4.00
C THR A 312 18.98 -17.04 -3.42
N GLU A 313 20.29 -16.79 -3.45
CA GLU A 313 20.86 -15.52 -3.01
C GLU A 313 20.34 -14.32 -3.82
N GLY A 314 20.25 -14.46 -5.16
CA GLY A 314 19.67 -13.41 -5.99
C GLY A 314 18.18 -13.19 -5.73
N GLN A 315 17.41 -14.27 -5.51
CA GLN A 315 16.00 -14.14 -5.12
C GLN A 315 15.82 -13.41 -3.77
N HIS A 316 16.74 -13.61 -2.81
CA HIS A 316 16.69 -12.88 -1.54
C HIS A 316 16.77 -11.37 -1.72
N HIS A 317 17.63 -10.90 -2.63
CA HIS A 317 17.78 -9.47 -2.93
C HIS A 317 16.47 -8.87 -3.47
N PHE A 318 15.84 -9.52 -4.45
CA PHE A 318 14.59 -9.01 -5.02
C PHE A 318 13.39 -9.16 -4.09
N LEU A 319 13.33 -10.22 -3.28
CA LEU A 319 12.29 -10.38 -2.26
C LEU A 319 12.43 -9.36 -1.12
N GLU A 320 13.66 -8.92 -0.80
CA GLU A 320 13.87 -7.81 0.11
C GLU A 320 13.28 -6.50 -0.44
N TYR A 321 13.48 -6.23 -1.73
CA TYR A 321 12.82 -5.10 -2.38
C TYR A 321 11.30 -5.23 -2.27
N HIS A 322 10.74 -6.41 -2.61
CA HIS A 322 9.30 -6.67 -2.53
C HIS A 322 8.72 -6.36 -1.14
N ARG A 323 9.35 -6.87 -0.06
CA ARG A 323 8.91 -6.59 1.33
C ARG A 323 8.94 -5.11 1.70
N ASN A 324 9.89 -4.36 1.15
CA ASN A 324 10.11 -2.96 1.48
C ASN A 324 9.31 -1.97 0.60
N SER A 325 8.91 -2.38 -0.60
CA SER A 325 8.36 -1.47 -1.63
C SER A 325 7.09 -1.97 -2.32
N VAL A 326 6.65 -3.22 -2.09
CA VAL A 326 5.44 -3.77 -2.73
C VAL A 326 4.46 -4.27 -1.68
N LEU A 327 4.95 -5.03 -0.69
CA LEU A 327 4.12 -5.55 0.40
C LEU A 327 3.36 -4.42 1.11
N LEU A 328 2.03 -4.58 1.21
CA LEU A 328 1.11 -3.69 1.90
C LEU A 328 1.18 -3.87 3.42
N ARG A 329 2.35 -3.60 4.01
CA ARG A 329 2.62 -3.72 5.44
C ARG A 329 3.66 -2.69 5.83
N ALA A 330 3.44 -1.92 6.88
CA ALA A 330 4.41 -0.94 7.35
C ALA A 330 5.65 -1.64 7.95
N ALA A 331 6.86 -1.25 7.52
CA ALA A 331 8.10 -1.78 8.06
C ALA A 331 8.56 -0.95 9.28
N VAL A 332 7.77 -1.00 10.34
CA VAL A 332 8.02 -0.28 11.60
C VAL A 332 8.52 -1.22 12.71
N SER A 333 9.47 -0.74 13.51
CA SER A 333 10.06 -1.52 14.61
C SER A 333 9.02 -1.76 15.72
N GLY A 334 8.60 -3.01 15.92
CA GLY A 334 7.72 -3.42 17.02
C GLY A 334 6.25 -3.64 16.68
N SER A 335 5.90 -3.87 15.40
CA SER A 335 4.63 -4.52 15.03
C SER A 335 4.78 -6.05 15.19
N SER A 336 4.68 -6.50 16.44
CA SER A 336 4.56 -7.91 16.84
C SER A 336 3.38 -8.05 17.79
#